data_AF-A0A1V1NT78-F1
#
_entry.id   AF-A0A1V1NT78-F1
#
_cell.length_a   1.000
_cell.length_b   1.000
_cell.length_c   1.000
_cell.angle_alpha   90.00
_cell.angle_beta   90.00
_cell.angle_gamma   90.00
#
_symmetry.space_group_name_H-M   'P 1'
#
loop_
_entity.id
_entity.type
_entity.pdbx_description
1 polymer ?
#
loop_
_entity_poly.entity_id
_entity_poly.type
_entity_poly.pdbx_seq_one_letter_code
_entity_poly.pdbx_strand_id
1 'polypeptide(L)' 'EKFANLRMVIEFKYFSNTKFKAFKCKMDDFQMQENDAKQLKQYIDDIQKEWPKATIEPYLIYCFGNQGFKVFSMG' A
#
# COMPACT_ATOMS: atom_id res chain seq x y z
N GLU A 1 -10.79 -18.48 16.79
CA GLU A 1 -9.59 -18.60 15.91
C GLU A 1 -9.75 -18.01 14.49
N LYS A 2 -10.79 -17.23 14.15
CA LYS A 2 -11.05 -16.78 12.76
C LYS A 2 -9.95 -15.93 12.11
N PHE A 3 -9.05 -15.34 12.90
CA PHE A 3 -7.98 -14.44 12.42
C PHE A 3 -6.59 -14.81 12.94
N ALA A 4 -6.41 -15.99 13.52
CA ALA A 4 -5.17 -16.36 14.22
C ALA A 4 -3.91 -16.32 13.32
N ASN A 5 -4.09 -16.41 12.00
CA ASN A 5 -3.01 -16.34 11.03
C ASN A 5 -3.12 -15.13 10.08
N LEU A 6 -4.08 -14.23 10.28
CA LEU A 6 -4.24 -13.06 9.41
C LEU A 6 -3.26 -11.96 9.81
N ARG A 7 -2.56 -11.42 8.82
CA ARG A 7 -1.66 -10.28 8.96
C ARG A 7 -2.03 -9.21 7.95
N MET A 8 -2.57 -8.10 8.44
CA MET A 8 -2.77 -6.91 7.60
C MET A 8 -1.47 -6.13 7.54
N VAL A 9 -0.97 -5.90 6.33
CA VAL A 9 0.26 -5.12 6.10
C VAL A 9 -0.15 -3.86 5.39
N ILE A 10 0.09 -2.70 6.02
CA ILE A 10 -0.30 -1.41 5.46
C ILE A 10 0.96 -0.58 5.23
N GLU A 11 1.23 -0.25 3.98
CA GLU A 11 2.21 0.77 3.64
C GLU A 11 1.49 2.09 3.35
N PHE A 12 1.91 3.14 4.05
CA PHE A 12 1.28 4.46 4.00
C PHE A 12 2.22 5.48 3.37
N LYS A 13 1.73 6.21 2.37
CA LYS A 13 2.48 7.25 1.66
C LYS A 13 1.71 8.56 1.68
N TYR A 14 2.42 9.65 1.93
CA TYR A 14 1.86 10.99 1.92
C TYR A 14 2.45 11.84 0.80
N PHE A 15 1.57 12.46 0.01
CA PHE A 15 1.92 13.50 -0.94
C PHE A 15 1.21 14.80 -0.56
N SER A 16 1.98 15.88 -0.37
CA SER A 16 1.38 17.22 -0.24
C SER A 16 0.67 17.61 -1.53
N ASN A 17 -0.23 18.59 -1.48
CA ASN A 17 -0.92 19.12 -2.66
C ASN A 17 0.06 19.53 -3.78
N THR A 18 1.17 20.16 -3.41
CA THR A 18 2.22 20.56 -4.37
C THR A 18 2.89 19.34 -5.01
N LYS A 19 3.23 18.33 -4.21
CA LYS A 19 3.86 17.10 -4.72
C LYS A 19 2.89 16.29 -5.58
N PHE A 20 1.61 16.22 -5.20
CA PHE A 20 0.59 15.53 -5.99
C PHE A 20 0.36 16.20 -7.35
N LYS A 21 0.32 17.53 -7.41
CA LYS A 21 0.22 18.28 -8.68
C LYS A 21 1.33 17.93 -9.68
N ALA A 22 2.53 17.57 -9.20
CA ALA A 22 3.64 17.19 -10.08
C ALA A 22 3.39 15.89 -10.87
N PHE A 23 2.49 15.01 -10.40
CA PHE A 23 2.09 13.79 -11.11
C PHE A 23 1.18 14.06 -12.31
N LYS A 24 0.63 15.28 -12.43
CA LYS A 24 -0.22 15.72 -13.56
C LYS A 24 -1.39 14.78 -13.88
N CYS A 25 -1.95 14.12 -12.85
CA CYS A 25 -3.13 13.27 -12.96
C CYS A 25 -4.15 13.61 -11.87
N LYS A 26 -5.39 13.12 -12.01
CA LYS A 26 -6.39 13.18 -10.93
C LYS A 26 -6.19 12.02 -9.97
N MET A 27 -6.76 12.11 -8.77
CA MET A 27 -6.65 11.06 -7.75
C MET A 27 -7.25 9.73 -8.23
N ASP A 28 -8.39 9.78 -8.93
CA ASP A 28 -9.04 8.59 -9.48
C ASP A 28 -8.17 7.91 -10.54
N ASP A 29 -7.38 8.69 -11.30
CA ASP A 29 -6.45 8.20 -12.32
C ASP A 29 -5.09 7.79 -11.75
N PHE A 30 -4.78 8.19 -10.51
CA PHE A 30 -3.50 7.90 -9.87
C PHE A 30 -3.28 6.39 -9.79
N GLN A 31 -2.12 5.94 -10.23
CA GLN A 31 -1.72 4.55 -10.20
C GLN A 31 -0.66 4.33 -9.13
N MET A 32 -0.66 3.12 -8.58
CA MET A 32 0.38 2.65 -7.67
C MET A 32 1.76 2.84 -8.30
N GLN A 33 2.71 3.36 -7.52
CA GLN A 33 4.07 3.56 -7.98
C GLN A 33 4.84 2.23 -7.91
N GLU A 34 5.57 1.90 -8.98
CA GLU A 34 6.23 0.60 -9.12
C GLU A 34 7.22 0.32 -7.97
N ASN A 35 7.96 1.33 -7.52
CA ASN A 35 8.92 1.18 -6.41
C ASN A 35 8.22 0.89 -5.07
N ASP A 36 7.07 1.52 -4.83
CA ASP A 36 6.30 1.28 -3.61
C ASP A 36 5.72 -0.14 -3.62
N ALA A 37 5.22 -0.60 -4.78
CA ALA A 37 4.75 -1.97 -4.95
C ALA A 37 5.87 -3.00 -4.72
N LYS A 38 7.08 -2.75 -5.25
CA LYS A 38 8.26 -3.61 -5.03
C LYS A 38 8.66 -3.65 -3.56
N GLN A 39 8.67 -2.49 -2.89
CA GLN A 39 9.00 -2.40 -1.47
C GLN A 39 8.00 -3.20 -0.61
N LEU A 40 6.70 -2.99 -0.84
CA LEU A 40 5.65 -3.71 -0.12
C LEU A 40 5.73 -5.22 -0.38
N LYS A 41 5.96 -5.62 -1.64
CA LYS A 41 6.17 -7.04 -1.99
C LYS A 41 7.32 -7.67 -1.24
N GLN A 42 8.48 -7.02 -1.22
CA GLN A 42 9.65 -7.53 -0.50
C GLN A 42 9.34 -7.72 0.99
N TYR A 43 8.63 -6.78 1.61
CA TYR A 43 8.25 -6.88 3.01
C TYR A 43 7.27 -8.04 3.28
N ILE A 44 6.31 -8.26 2.38
CA ILE A 44 5.40 -9.42 2.44
C ILE A 44 6.19 -10.72 2.33
N ASP A 45 7.14 -10.81 1.40
CA ASP A 45 7.95 -12.01 1.18
C ASP A 45 8.76 -12.36 2.44
N ASP A 46 9.28 -11.35 3.15
CA ASP A 46 10.04 -11.55 4.39
C ASP A 46 9.12 -12.01 5.54
N ILE A 47 7.91 -11.46 5.67
CA ILE A 47 6.90 -11.95 6.63
C ILE A 47 6.51 -13.40 6.31
N GLN A 48 6.33 -13.75 5.04
CA GLN A 48 5.93 -15.10 4.65
C GLN A 48 7.03 -16.13 4.96
N LYS A 49 8.32 -15.74 4.86
CA LYS A 49 9.44 -16.60 5.27
C LYS A 49 9.44 -16.86 6.77
N GLU A 50 9.21 -15.84 7.59
CA GLU A 50 9.20 -15.94 9.05
C GLU A 50 7.95 -16.68 9.56
N TRP A 51 6.80 -16.51 8.89
CA TRP A 51 5.54 -17.16 9.25
C TRP A 51 4.86 -17.78 8.03
N PRO A 52 5.29 -18.99 7.60
CA PRO A 52 4.79 -19.62 6.37
C PRO A 52 3.30 -19.92 6.33
N LYS A 53 2.63 -19.97 7.49
CA LYS A 53 1.19 -20.22 7.62
C LYS A 53 0.36 -18.93 7.68
N ALA A 54 1.00 -17.76 7.65
CA ALA A 54 0.28 -16.50 7.67
C ALA A 54 -0.51 -16.31 6.36
N THR A 55 -1.73 -15.78 6.50
CA THR A 55 -2.48 -15.16 5.42
C THR A 55 -2.19 -13.67 5.48
N ILE A 56 -1.65 -13.10 4.40
CA ILE A 56 -1.25 -11.70 4.38
C ILE A 56 -2.24 -10.91 3.52
N GLU A 57 -2.78 -9.83 4.08
CA GLU A 57 -3.60 -8.86 3.36
C GLU A 57 -2.84 -7.54 3.24
N PRO A 58 -2.21 -7.28 2.07
CA PRO A 58 -1.42 -6.09 1.85
C PRO A 58 -2.24 -4.94 1.29
N TYR A 59 -2.02 -3.76 1.85
CA TYR A 59 -2.64 -2.51 1.44
C TYR A 59 -1.58 -1.42 1.27
N LEU A 60 -1.65 -0.70 0.15
CA LEU A 60 -0.88 0.51 -0.08
C LEU A 60 -1.84 1.71 -0.10
N ILE A 61 -1.66 2.62 0.84
CA ILE A 61 -2.53 3.79 1.02
C ILE A 61 -1.75 5.04 0.65
N TYR A 62 -2.25 5.77 -0.34
CA TYR A 62 -1.75 7.09 -0.71
C TYR A 62 -2.69 8.18 -0.22
N CYS A 63 -2.20 9.07 0.63
CA CYS A 63 -2.91 10.27 1.05
C CYS A 63 -2.39 11.51 0.30
N PHE A 64 -3.33 12.32 -0.20
CA PHE A 64 -3.06 13.46 -1.08
C PHE A 64 -3.45 14.78 -0.41
N GLY A 65 -2.65 15.25 0.55
CA GLY A 65 -2.91 16.49 1.27
C GLY A 65 -4.34 16.52 1.85
N ASN A 66 -5.13 17.51 1.45
CA ASN A 66 -6.54 17.65 1.83
C ASN A 66 -7.53 17.16 0.75
N GLN A 67 -7.05 16.51 -0.31
CA GLN A 67 -7.90 16.06 -1.43
C GLN A 67 -8.52 14.68 -1.18
N GLY A 68 -7.91 13.88 -0.31
CA GLY A 68 -8.39 12.54 0.04
C GLY A 68 -7.29 11.49 0.02
N PHE A 69 -7.69 10.25 -0.17
CA PHE A 69 -6.79 9.10 -0.21
C PHE A 69 -7.25 8.06 -1.23
N LYS A 70 -6.31 7.21 -1.66
CA LYS A 70 -6.58 6.04 -2.50
C LYS A 70 -5.93 4.81 -1.89
N VAL A 71 -6.68 3.72 -1.83
CA VAL A 71 -6.23 2.43 -1.29
C VAL A 71 -6.06 1.46 -2.45
N PHE A 72 -4.92 0.76 -2.46
CA PHE A 72 -4.66 -0.36 -3.35
C PHE A 72 -4.51 -1.62 -2.49
N SER A 73 -5.36 -2.62 -2.75
CA SER A 73 -5.15 -3.97 -2.22
C SER A 73 -4.27 -4.73 -3.21
N MET A 74 -3.24 -5.43 -2.73
CA MET A 74 -2.37 -6.26 -3.58
C MET A 74 -2.66 -7.77 -3.44
N GLY A 75 -3.94 -8.11 -3.21
CA GLY A 75 -4.42 -9.49 -3.13
C GLY A 75 -4.46 -10.21 -4.48
#